data_AF-A0A958FMN9-F1
#
_entry.id   AF-A0A958FMN9-F1
#
_cell.length_a   1.000
_cell.length_b   1.000
_cell.length_c   1.000
_cell.angle_alpha   90.00
_cell.angle_beta   90.00
_cell.angle_gamma   90.00
#
_symmetry.space_group_name_H-M   'P 1'
#
loop_
_entity.id
_entity.type
_entity.pdbx_description
1 polymer ?
#
loop_
_entity_poly.entity_id
_entity_poly.type
_entity_poly.pdbx_seq_one_letter_code
_entity_poly.pdbx_strand_id
1 'polypeptide(L)' 'MTQKSSNIYWHEGQIKRSDRERVNDHRGACIWFTGLSGSGKSTLANAVEEKLFEKGIRTYVL' A
#
# COMPACT_ATOMS: atom_id res chain seq x y z
N MET A 1 -26.21 14.53 -14.47
CA MET A 1 -26.90 14.07 -13.25
C MET A 1 -26.21 12.80 -12.78
N THR A 2 -25.51 12.83 -11.65
CA THR A 2 -24.81 11.67 -11.10
C THR A 2 -25.82 10.79 -10.38
N GLN A 3 -26.14 9.63 -10.95
CA GLN A 3 -27.01 8.63 -10.34
C GLN A 3 -26.30 8.07 -9.10
N LYS A 4 -26.74 8.50 -7.90
CA LYS A 4 -26.25 7.94 -6.64
C LYS A 4 -26.99 6.63 -6.40
N SER A 5 -26.25 5.53 -6.35
CA SER A 5 -26.78 4.19 -6.05
C SER A 5 -27.42 4.19 -4.65
N SER A 6 -28.71 3.86 -4.57
CA SER A 6 -29.53 3.99 -3.35
C SER A 6 -29.29 2.90 -2.30
N ASN A 7 -28.65 1.79 -2.69
CA ASN A 7 -28.51 0.58 -1.88
C ASN A 7 -27.05 0.21 -1.56
N ILE A 8 -26.12 1.16 -1.68
CA ILE A 8 -24.71 0.93 -1.33
C ILE A 8 -24.42 1.64 -0.02
N TYR A 9 -24.04 0.85 0.99
CA TYR A 9 -23.64 1.34 2.31
C TYR A 9 -22.17 1.02 2.52
N TRP A 10 -21.41 2.01 3.00
CA TRP A 10 -20.04 1.77 3.44
C TRP A 10 -20.08 1.09 4.80
N HIS A 11 -19.47 -0.08 4.90
CA HIS A 11 -19.25 -0.74 6.18
C HIS A 11 -17.87 -0.35 6.71
N GLU A 12 -17.85 0.44 7.78
CA GLU A 12 -16.60 0.72 8.48
C GLU A 12 -16.17 -0.51 9.28
N GLY A 13 -14.93 -0.97 9.05
CA GLY A 13 -14.31 -1.97 9.90
C GLY A 13 -13.99 -1.40 11.28
N GLN A 14 -13.99 -2.27 12.30
CA GLN A 14 -13.64 -1.87 13.68
C GLN A 14 -12.17 -1.40 13.81
N ILE A 15 -11.29 -1.87 12.93
CA ILE A 15 -9.88 -1.48 12.89
C ILE A 15 -9.68 -0.43 11.81
N LYS A 16 -9.30 0.78 12.22
CA LYS A 16 -9.06 1.89 11.29
C LYS A 16 -7.64 1.87 10.76
N ARG A 17 -7.42 2.63 9.68
CA ARG A 17 -6.08 2.88 9.15
C ARG A 17 -5.12 3.40 10.23
N SER A 18 -5.57 4.36 11.04
CA SER A 18 -4.78 4.95 12.14
C SER A 18 -4.35 3.93 13.18
N ASP A 19 -5.16 2.91 13.46
CA ASP A 19 -4.81 1.85 14.41
C ASP A 19 -3.62 1.03 13.90
N ARG A 20 -3.63 0.68 12.61
CA ARG A 20 -2.54 -0.04 11.97
C ARG A 20 -1.27 0.81 11.88
N GLU A 21 -1.40 2.08 11.51
CA GLU A 21 -0.27 3.00 11.42
C GLU A 21 0.39 3.22 12.80
N ARG A 22 -0.41 3.26 13.88
CA ARG A 22 0.10 3.32 15.26
C ARG A 22 0.87 2.05 15.66
N VAL A 23 0.41 0.86 15.28
CA VAL A 23 1.11 -0.41 15.54
C VAL A 23 2.40 -0.54 14.71
N ASN A 24 2.44 0.11 13.55
CA ASN A 24 3.57 0.09 12.64
C ASN A 24 4.58 1.21 12.87
N ASP A 25 4.23 2.26 13.61
CA ASP A 25 5.01 3.49 13.75
C ASP A 25 5.33 4.17 12.40
N HIS A 26 4.51 3.92 11.38
CA HIS A 26 4.61 4.56 10.07
C HIS A 26 3.27 4.54 9.33
N ARG A 27 3.13 5.43 8.35
CA ARG A 27 1.96 5.44 7.45
C ARG A 27 2.03 4.31 6.45
N GLY A 28 0.86 3.82 6.03
CA GLY A 28 0.75 2.90 4.90
C GLY A 28 0.86 3.64 3.57
N ALA A 29 1.57 3.04 2.60
CA ALA A 29 1.70 3.55 1.23
C ALA A 29 1.69 2.39 0.23
N CYS A 30 1.30 2.68 -1.02
CA CYS A 30 1.43 1.77 -2.16
C CYS A 30 2.37 2.41 -3.19
N ILE A 31 3.46 1.71 -3.53
CA ILE A 31 4.41 2.15 -4.55
C ILE A 31 4.13 1.33 -5.80
N TRP A 32 3.55 1.97 -6.82
CA TRP A 32 3.15 1.30 -8.06
C TRP A 32 4.21 1.48 -9.15
N PHE A 33 5.09 0.50 -9.32
CA PHE A 33 6.05 0.49 -10.42
C PHE A 33 5.38 0.07 -11.73
N THR A 34 5.43 0.94 -12.74
CA THR A 34 4.92 0.68 -14.08
C THR A 34 5.99 0.96 -15.14
N GLY A 35 5.92 0.27 -16.28
CA GLY A 35 6.94 0.33 -17.33
C GLY A 35 6.99 -0.94 -18.18
N LEU A 36 7.67 -0.84 -19.32
CA LEU A 36 7.85 -1.94 -20.29
C LEU A 36 8.49 -3.19 -19.65
N SER A 37 8.29 -4.35 -20.26
CA SER A 37 9.05 -5.56 -19.86
C SER A 37 10.55 -5.29 -19.95
N GLY A 38 11.33 -5.76 -18.97
CA GLY A 38 12.78 -5.49 -18.91
C GLY A 38 13.18 -4.09 -18.41
N SER A 39 12.25 -3.18 -18.13
CA SER A 39 12.58 -1.82 -17.63
C SER A 39 13.07 -1.77 -16.16
N GLY A 40 13.34 -2.92 -15.54
CA GLY A 40 13.88 -3.00 -14.18
C GLY A 40 12.87 -2.87 -13.02
N LYS A 41 11.55 -2.96 -13.27
CA LYS A 41 10.51 -2.81 -12.21
C LYS A 41 10.74 -3.73 -11.01
N SER A 42 10.90 -5.04 -11.24
CA SER A 42 11.10 -6.03 -10.18
C SER A 42 12.45 -5.85 -9.48
N THR A 43 13.49 -5.48 -10.23
CA THR A 43 14.81 -5.16 -9.66
C THR A 43 14.71 -3.99 -8.67
N LEU A 44 14.02 -2.92 -9.06
CA LEU A 44 13.84 -1.76 -8.19
C LEU A 44 12.92 -2.05 -7.00
N ALA A 45 11.83 -2.81 -7.20
CA ALA A 45 10.91 -3.18 -6.14
C ALA A 45 11.61 -3.96 -5.02
N ASN A 46 12.42 -4.97 -5.38
CA ASN A 46 13.17 -5.77 -4.40
C ASN A 46 14.23 -4.95 -3.67
N ALA A 47 14.95 -4.07 -4.37
CA ALA A 47 15.94 -3.19 -3.73
C ALA A 47 15.29 -2.18 -2.76
N VAL A 48 14.10 -1.68 -3.09
CA VAL A 48 13.32 -0.81 -2.20
C VAL A 48 12.84 -1.59 -0.97
N GLU A 49 12.35 -2.81 -1.14
CA GLU A 49 11.95 -3.68 -0.03
C GLU A 49 13.13 -3.98 0.91
N GLU A 50 14.29 -4.37 0.38
CA GLU A 50 15.50 -4.61 1.17
C GLU A 50 15.87 -3.39 2.02
N LYS A 51 15.87 -2.19 1.42
CA LYS A 51 16.21 -0.94 2.11
C LYS A 51 15.18 -0.53 3.16
N LEU A 52 13.90 -0.82 2.94
CA LEU A 52 12.85 -0.54 3.92
C LEU A 52 12.88 -1.54 5.07
N PHE A 53 13.16 -2.81 4.77
CA PHE A 53 13.37 -3.85 5.77
C PHE A 53 14.56 -3.54 6.69
N GLU A 54 15.69 -3.12 6.13
CA GLU A 54 16.87 -2.64 6.89
C GLU A 54 16.53 -1.48 7.85
N LYS A 55 15.53 -0.66 7.50
CA LYS A 55 15.03 0.46 8.32
C LYS A 55 13.95 0.04 9.33
N GLY A 56 13.60 -1.23 9.40
CA GLY A 56 12.53 -1.75 10.27
C GLY A 56 11.11 -1.43 9.78
N ILE A 57 10.94 -0.98 8.53
CA ILE A 57 9.64 -0.66 7.96
C ILE A 57 9.01 -1.94 7.41
N ARG A 58 7.74 -2.20 7.74
CA ARG A 58 7.01 -3.37 7.26
C ARG A 58 6.62 -3.17 5.79
N THR A 59 7.14 -4.03 4.91
CA THR A 59 6.94 -3.96 3.45
C THR A 59 6.73 -5.34 2.84
N TYR A 60 6.19 -5.34 1.62
CA TYR A 60 5.99 -6.55 0.81
C TYR A 60 5.97 -6.19 -0.68
N VAL A 61 6.64 -6.98 -1.51
CA VAL A 61 6.54 -6.95 -2.99
C VAL A 61 5.54 -8.00 -3.48
N LEU A 62 4.57 -7.57 -4.30
CA LEU A 62 3.52 -8.41 -4.89
C LEU A 62 3.99 -9.17 -6.14
#